data_AF-A0A365H089-F1
#
_entry.id   AF-A0A365H089-F1
#
_cell.length_a   1.000
_cell.length_b   1.000
_cell.length_c   1.000
_cell.angle_alpha   90.00
_cell.angle_beta   90.00
_cell.angle_gamma   90.00
#
_symmetry.space_group_name_H-M   'P 1'
#
loop_
_entity.id
_entity.type
_entity.pdbx_description
1 polymer ?
#
loop_
_entity_poly.entity_id
_entity_poly.type
_entity_poly.pdbx_seq_one_letter_code
_entity_poly.pdbx_strand_id
1 'polypeptide(L)' 'MSDVTTVKSLLPTRKWWAAFVTAFSAFLISWITAGEFSKEILVMLIGVLAQAAVSYLVPNSDAPGGVPVKVKKT' A
#
# COMPACT_ATOMS: atom_id res chain seq x y z
N MET A 1 27.20 2.69 -23.66
CA MET A 1 25.95 3.29 -23.14
C MET A 1 25.10 2.12 -22.66
N SER A 2 25.00 1.88 -21.35
CA SER A 2 24.27 0.72 -20.81
C SER A 2 22.77 1.02 -20.79
N ASP A 3 21.98 0.25 -21.54
CA ASP A 3 20.51 0.33 -21.54
C ASP A 3 19.97 0.09 -20.13
N VAL A 4 19.36 1.12 -19.55
CA VAL A 4 18.65 1.03 -18.27
C VAL A 4 17.22 0.60 -18.56
N THR A 5 16.91 -0.68 -18.38
CA THR A 5 15.54 -1.17 -18.47
C THR A 5 14.78 -0.81 -17.18
N THR A 6 13.81 0.10 -17.30
CA THR A 6 12.96 0.49 -16.16
C THR A 6 11.90 -0.58 -15.95
N VAL A 7 12.05 -1.42 -14.91
CA VAL A 7 11.06 -2.44 -14.56
C VAL A 7 9.99 -1.81 -13.67
N LYS A 8 8.72 -1.89 -14.09
CA LYS A 8 7.57 -1.44 -13.29
C LYS A 8 7.43 -2.34 -12.06
N SER A 9 7.54 -1.76 -10.86
CA SER A 9 7.26 -2.46 -9.61
C SER A 9 5.78 -2.83 -9.53
N LEU A 10 5.49 -4.09 -9.23
CA LEU A 10 4.13 -4.58 -8.92
C LEU A 10 3.70 -4.23 -7.50
N LEU A 11 4.63 -3.83 -6.64
CA LEU A 11 4.36 -3.44 -5.26
C LEU A 11 4.13 -1.91 -5.17
N PRO A 12 3.15 -1.47 -4.36
CA PRO A 12 2.97 -0.07 -4.06
C PRO A 12 4.23 0.49 -3.38
N THR A 13 4.51 1.79 -3.60
CA THR A 13 5.73 2.41 -3.03
C THR A 13 5.73 2.28 -1.50
N ARG A 14 6.92 2.18 -0.88
CA ARG A 14 7.07 1.97 0.57
C ARG A 14 6.24 2.92 1.45
N LYS A 15 6.02 4.17 1.01
CA LYS A 15 5.15 5.15 1.70
C LYS A 15 3.67 4.73 1.78
N TRP A 16 3.14 4.14 0.72
CA TRP A 16 1.76 3.63 0.68
C TRP A 16 1.60 2.42 1.59
N TRP A 17 2.65 1.58 1.67
CA TRP A 17 2.65 0.44 2.57
C TRP A 17 2.69 0.86 4.04
N ALA A 18 3.48 1.89 4.38
CA ALA A 18 3.47 2.47 5.73
C ALA A 18 2.06 3.01 6.09
N ALA A 19 1.44 3.79 5.20
CA ALA A 19 0.10 4.31 5.42
C ALA A 19 -0.97 3.20 5.55
N PHE A 20 -0.85 2.13 4.77
CA PHE A 20 -1.73 0.97 4.86
C PHE A 20 -1.60 0.26 6.22
N VAL A 21 -0.36 0.01 6.67
CA VAL A 21 -0.10 -0.62 7.97
C VAL A 21 -0.69 0.22 9.11
N THR A 22 -0.51 1.55 9.08
CA THR A 22 -1.10 2.43 10.09
C THR A 22 -2.63 2.36 10.10
N ALA A 23 -3.28 2.43 8.93
CA ALA A 23 -4.73 2.33 8.83
C ALA A 23 -5.25 0.96 9.29
N PHE A 24 -4.55 -0.12 8.93
CA PHE A 24 -4.90 -1.48 9.34
C PHE A 24 -4.73 -1.70 10.85
N SER A 25 -3.67 -1.16 11.45
CA SER A 25 -3.50 -1.19 12.91
C SER A 25 -4.63 -0.45 13.64
N ALA A 26 -5.05 0.72 13.15
CA ALA A 26 -6.17 1.46 13.72
C ALA A 26 -7.49 0.67 13.64
N PHE A 27 -7.73 -0.03 12.53
CA PHE A 27 -8.86 -0.96 12.39
C PHE A 27 -8.81 -2.08 13.44
N LEU A 28 -7.67 -2.74 13.61
CA LEU A 28 -7.51 -3.83 14.59
C LEU A 28 -7.72 -3.34 16.03
N ILE A 29 -7.17 -2.18 16.38
CA ILE A 29 -7.40 -1.56 17.71
C ILE A 29 -8.89 -1.30 17.93
N SER A 30 -9.57 -0.76 16.91
CA SER A 30 -11.00 -0.45 17.00
C SER A 30 -11.84 -1.71 17.16
N TRP A 31 -11.51 -2.78 16.44
CA TRP A 31 -12.19 -4.07 16.57
C TRP A 31 -11.98 -4.68 17.97
N ILE A 32 -10.74 -4.73 18.45
CA ILE A 32 -10.44 -5.24 19.80
C ILE A 32 -11.19 -4.41 20.86
N THR A 33 -11.27 -3.10 20.69
CA THR A 33 -11.96 -2.18 21.62
C THR A 33 -13.48 -2.38 21.62
N ALA A 34 -14.08 -2.61 20.46
CA ALA A 34 -15.51 -2.87 20.34
C ALA A 34 -15.92 -4.23 20.94
N GLY A 35 -15.02 -5.22 20.94
CA GLY A 35 -15.26 -6.57 21.49
C GLY A 35 -16.18 -7.45 20.63
N GLU A 36 -16.82 -6.89 19.61
CA GLU A 36 -17.66 -7.60 18.65
C GLU A 36 -17.45 -7.07 17.22
N PHE A 37 -17.82 -7.88 16.23
CA PHE A 37 -17.75 -7.47 14.83
C PHE A 37 -19.02 -6.70 14.43
N SER A 38 -19.05 -5.41 14.77
CA SER A 38 -20.19 -4.54 14.49
C SER A 38 -20.22 -4.06 13.03
N LYS A 39 -21.34 -3.42 12.65
CA LYS A 39 -21.45 -2.76 11.34
C LYS A 39 -20.43 -1.62 11.17
N GLU A 40 -20.04 -0.92 12.25
CA GLU A 40 -19.00 0.11 12.16
C GLU A 40 -17.63 -0.49 11.84
N ILE A 41 -17.29 -1.63 12.47
CA ILE A 41 -16.06 -2.36 12.16
C ILE A 41 -16.06 -2.78 10.68
N LEU A 42 -17.19 -3.27 10.16
CA LEU A 42 -17.31 -3.67 8.77
C LEU A 42 -17.14 -2.49 7.80
N VAL A 43 -17.68 -1.31 8.13
CA VAL A 43 -17.47 -0.07 7.36
C VAL A 43 -15.99 0.34 7.37
N MET A 44 -15.32 0.26 8.52
CA MET A 44 -13.88 0.55 8.60
C MET A 44 -13.05 -0.42 7.77
N LEU A 45 -13.39 -1.71 7.77
CA LEU A 45 -12.71 -2.71 6.94
C LEU A 45 -12.86 -2.39 5.45
N ILE A 46 -14.06 -2.01 5.00
CA ILE A 46 -14.28 -1.57 3.62
C ILE A 46 -13.40 -0.35 3.30
N GLY A 47 -13.28 0.61 4.21
CA GLY A 47 -12.39 1.75 4.07
C GLY A 47 -10.93 1.35 3.87
N VAL A 48 -10.42 0.41 4.67
CA VAL A 48 -9.06 -0.12 4.55
C VAL A 48 -8.84 -0.80 3.19
N LEU A 49 -9.81 -1.60 2.73
CA LEU A 49 -9.75 -2.26 1.42
C LEU A 49 -9.80 -1.26 0.25
N ALA A 50 -10.64 -0.23 0.35
CA ALA A 50 -10.71 0.84 -0.63
C ALA A 50 -9.38 1.60 -0.71
N GLN A 51 -8.77 1.92 0.44
CA GLN A 51 -7.45 2.54 0.50
C GLN A 51 -6.38 1.66 -0.17
N ALA A 52 -6.39 0.35 0.09
CA ALA A 52 -5.47 -0.59 -0.56
C ALA A 52 -5.65 -0.60 -2.08
N ALA A 53 -6.90 -0.70 -2.55
CA ALA A 53 -7.23 -0.69 -3.98
C ALA A 53 -6.78 0.61 -4.66
N VAL A 54 -7.06 1.77 -4.06
CA VAL A 54 -6.63 3.08 -4.59
C VAL A 54 -5.11 3.18 -4.61
N SER A 55 -4.42 2.71 -3.57
CA SER A 55 -2.94 2.74 -3.52
C SER A 55 -2.28 1.87 -4.59
N TYR A 56 -2.99 0.83 -5.07
CA TYR A 56 -2.54 -0.04 -6.15
C TYR A 56 -2.89 0.54 -7.53
N LEU A 57 -4.10 1.08 -7.69
CA LEU A 57 -4.61 1.59 -8.96
C LEU A 57 -4.05 2.97 -9.33
N VAL A 58 -3.75 3.81 -8.35
CA VAL A 58 -3.25 5.16 -8.60
C VAL A 58 -1.71 5.14 -8.66
N PRO A 59 -1.11 5.22 -9.85
CA PRO A 59 0.34 5.28 -9.98
C PRO A 59 0.86 6.58 -9.35
N ASN A 60 1.95 6.47 -8.59
CA ASN A 60 2.60 7.64 -8.01
C ASN A 60 3.44 8.34 -9.09
N SER A 61 2.94 9.45 -9.63
CA SER A 61 3.60 10.27 -10.66
C SER A 61 5.02 10.71 -10.26
N ASP A 62 5.24 10.95 -8.96
CA ASP A 62 6.53 11.42 -8.39
C ASP A 62 7.43 10.30 -7.84
N ALA A 63 7.24 9.04 -8.26
CA ALA A 63 8.23 8.00 -8.04
C ALA A 63 8.63 7.40 -9.39
N PRO A 64 9.78 7.79 -9.98
CA PRO A 64 10.35 7.09 -11.13
C PRO A 64 10.85 5.72 -10.66
N GLY A 65 9.93 4.78 -10.43
CA GLY A 65 10.18 3.61 -9.60
C GLY A 65 10.46 4.03 -8.14
N GLY A 66 9.80 3.42 -7.17
CA GLY A 66 10.29 3.52 -5.79
C GLY A 66 11.67 2.86 -5.71
N VAL A 67 12.73 3.65 -5.91
CA VAL A 67 14.14 3.27 -6.11
C VAL A 67 14.37 2.53 -7.44
N PRO A 68 15.22 3.04 -8.37
CA PRO A 68 15.68 2.22 -9.48
C PRO A 68 16.39 0.99 -8.90
N VAL A 69 15.80 -0.19 -9.05
CA VAL A 69 16.52 -1.43 -8.84
C VAL A 69 17.55 -1.49 -9.96
N LYS A 70 18.78 -1.08 -9.68
CA LYS A 70 19.92 -1.34 -10.56
C LYS A 70 20.07 -2.86 -10.62
N VAL A 71 19.38 -3.52 -11.54
CA VAL A 71 19.66 -4.90 -11.88
C VAL A 71 20.96 -4.88 -12.67
N LYS A 72 22.08 -5.08 -11.97
CA LYS A 72 23.37 -5.31 -12.63
C LYS A 72 23.27 -6.68 -13.30
N LYS A 73 23.06 -6.73 -14.61
CA LYS A 73 23.28 -7.95 -15.39
C LYS A 73 24.77 -8.29 -15.29
N THR A 74 25.11 -9.32 -14.53
CA THR A 74 26.32 -10.13 -14.74
C THR A 74 26.07 -11.13 -15.85
#